data_AF-A0A7S0XJ54-F1
#
_entry.id   AF-A0A7S0XJ54-F1
#
_cell.length_a   1.000
_cell.length_b   1.000
_cell.length_c   1.000
_cell.angle_alpha   90.00
_cell.angle_beta   90.00
_cell.angle_gamma   90.00
#
_symmetry.space_group_name_H-M   'P 1'
#
loop_
_entity.id
_entity.type
_entity.pdbx_description
1 polymer ?
#
loop_
_entity_poly.entity_id
_entity_poly.type
_entity_poly.pdbx_seq_one_letter_code
_entity_poly.pdbx_strand_id
1 'polypeptide(L)'
;ASDTSLIMSLTEAGAEIQGLYNNLDANFLLNSAYLVFFMQAGFAMLCAGSVRSKNTKNILIKNVLDACVGALAWFYLGYGFAFGTPSKGTGMNSFIGNGNFAMKGVSSQKEIAMYLFQWSFSAA
;
A
#
# COMPACT_ATOMS: atom_id res chain seq x y z
N ALA A 1 46.09 -8.36 -3.11
CA ALA A 1 45.41 -7.62 -4.21
C ALA A 1 44.31 -8.48 -4.85
N SER A 2 44.58 -9.73 -5.25
CA SER A 2 43.55 -10.63 -5.83
C SER A 2 42.44 -11.02 -4.83
N ASP A 3 42.77 -11.19 -3.55
CA ASP A 3 41.77 -11.59 -2.55
C ASP A 3 40.78 -10.45 -2.25
N THR A 4 41.24 -9.20 -2.29
CA THR A 4 40.38 -8.02 -2.10
C THR A 4 39.42 -7.83 -3.28
N SER A 5 39.86 -8.09 -4.52
CA SER A 5 38.99 -8.06 -5.70
C SER A 5 37.95 -9.19 -5.70
N LEU A 6 38.31 -10.37 -5.19
CA LEU A 6 37.36 -11.49 -5.03
C LEU A 6 36.31 -11.20 -3.96
N ILE A 7 36.72 -10.61 -2.82
CA ILE A 7 35.80 -10.19 -1.75
C ILE A 7 34.87 -9.07 -2.26
N MET A 8 35.37 -8.13 -3.07
CA MET A 8 34.56 -7.10 -3.71
C MET A 8 33.55 -7.70 -4.69
N SER A 9 33.95 -8.60 -5.58
CA SER A 9 33.01 -9.24 -6.53
C SER A 9 31.94 -10.10 -5.84
N LEU A 10 32.30 -10.78 -4.74
CA LEU A 10 31.34 -11.54 -3.93
C LEU A 10 30.36 -10.62 -3.18
N THR A 11 30.83 -9.45 -2.74
CA THR A 11 29.98 -8.44 -2.10
C THR A 11 29.02 -7.79 -3.11
N GLU A 12 29.48 -7.51 -4.33
CA GLU A 12 28.65 -7.01 -5.44
C GLU A 12 27.60 -8.04 -5.86
N ALA A 13 27.98 -9.30 -6.03
CA ALA A 13 27.03 -10.38 -6.32
C ALA A 13 25.99 -10.54 -5.18
N GLY A 14 26.43 -10.42 -3.92
CA GLY A 14 25.52 -10.41 -2.77
C GLY A 14 24.53 -9.24 -2.79
N ALA A 15 24.99 -8.04 -3.17
CA ALA A 15 24.15 -6.86 -3.29
C ALA A 15 23.12 -6.97 -4.43
N GLU A 16 23.51 -7.54 -5.58
CA GLU A 16 22.59 -7.80 -6.70
C GLU A 16 21.50 -8.80 -6.32
N ILE A 17 21.87 -9.89 -5.65
CA ILE A 17 20.93 -10.90 -5.15
C ILE A 17 19.94 -10.27 -4.16
N GLN A 18 20.42 -9.43 -3.22
CA GLN A 18 19.56 -8.69 -2.30
C GLN A 18 18.61 -7.73 -3.03
N GLY A 19 19.10 -7.04 -4.05
CA GLY A 19 18.26 -6.21 -4.93
C GLY A 19 17.16 -7.01 -5.61
N LEU A 20 17.47 -8.21 -6.10
CA LEU A 20 16.50 -9.09 -6.74
C LEU A 20 15.40 -9.54 -5.77
N TYR A 21 15.77 -9.96 -4.55
CA TYR A 21 14.80 -10.32 -3.51
C TYR A 21 13.88 -9.14 -3.16
N ASN A 22 14.44 -7.94 -3.02
CA ASN A 22 13.66 -6.74 -2.72
C ASN A 22 12.61 -6.42 -3.80
N ASN A 23 12.97 -6.62 -5.07
CA ASN A 23 12.04 -6.42 -6.19
C ASN A 23 10.96 -7.50 -6.25
N LEU A 24 11.31 -8.75 -5.93
CA LEU A 24 10.34 -9.84 -5.86
C LEU A 24 9.33 -9.61 -4.73
N ASP A 25 9.79 -9.23 -3.54
CA ASP A 25 8.93 -8.90 -2.40
C ASP A 25 7.95 -7.77 -2.77
N ALA A 26 8.45 -6.70 -3.39
CA ALA A 26 7.61 -5.57 -3.78
C ALA A 26 6.54 -5.97 -4.80
N ASN A 27 6.89 -6.79 -5.79
CA ASN A 27 5.92 -7.31 -6.76
C ASN A 27 4.89 -8.23 -6.11
N PHE A 28 5.31 -9.10 -5.20
CA PHE A 28 4.41 -9.96 -4.45
C PHE A 28 3.40 -9.14 -3.63
N LEU A 29 3.88 -8.09 -2.97
CA LEU A 29 3.03 -7.20 -2.19
C LEU A 29 2.02 -6.46 -3.07
N LEU A 30 2.45 -5.97 -4.23
CA LEU A 30 1.61 -5.26 -5.18
C LEU A 30 0.53 -6.18 -5.77
N ASN A 31 0.88 -7.43 -6.09
CA ASN A 31 -0.07 -8.44 -6.55
C ASN A 31 -1.10 -8.74 -5.45
N SER A 32 -0.64 -8.91 -4.22
CA SER A 32 -1.52 -9.11 -3.06
C SER A 32 -2.49 -7.93 -2.85
N ALA A 33 -2.04 -6.68 -3.05
CA ALA A 33 -2.90 -5.50 -2.96
C ALA A 33 -4.03 -5.51 -4.01
N TYR A 34 -3.75 -5.95 -5.24
CA TYR A 34 -4.78 -6.07 -6.28
C TYR A 34 -5.83 -7.12 -5.94
N LEU A 35 -5.42 -8.25 -5.36
CA LEU A 35 -6.34 -9.31 -4.92
C LEU A 35 -7.27 -8.82 -3.80
N VAL A 36 -6.73 -8.07 -2.83
CA VAL A 36 -7.52 -7.49 -1.74
C VAL A 36 -8.47 -6.42 -2.27
N PHE A 37 -8.04 -5.55 -3.19
CA PHE A 37 -8.94 -4.57 -3.82
C PHE A 37 -10.12 -5.25 -4.54
N PHE A 38 -9.90 -6.41 -5.14
CA PHE A 38 -10.95 -7.19 -5.80
C PHE A 38 -12.02 -7.72 -4.83
N MET A 39 -11.73 -7.79 -3.52
CA MET A 39 -12.70 -8.18 -2.49
C MET A 39 -13.90 -7.22 -2.44
N GLN A 40 -13.68 -5.91 -2.61
CA GLN A 40 -14.79 -4.94 -2.65
C GLN A 40 -15.66 -5.06 -3.88
N ALA A 41 -15.05 -5.30 -5.03
CA ALA A 41 -15.80 -5.56 -6.26
C ALA A 41 -16.62 -6.86 -6.12
N GLY A 42 -16.06 -7.88 -5.46
CA GLY A 42 -16.73 -9.15 -5.17
C GLY A 42 -17.98 -8.99 -4.32
N PHE A 43 -17.89 -8.33 -3.17
CA PHE A 43 -19.06 -8.10 -2.31
C PHE A 43 -20.11 -7.22 -2.97
N ALA A 44 -19.68 -6.18 -3.69
CA ALA A 44 -20.61 -5.33 -4.42
C ALA A 44 -21.39 -6.09 -5.50
N MET A 45 -20.75 -7.01 -6.22
CA MET A 45 -21.43 -7.85 -7.20
C MET A 45 -22.44 -8.80 -6.55
N LEU A 46 -22.11 -9.39 -5.39
CA LEU A 46 -23.03 -10.24 -4.61
C LEU A 46 -24.26 -9.45 -4.11
N CYS A 47 -24.06 -8.25 -3.59
CA CYS A 47 -25.15 -7.37 -3.16
C CYS A 47 -25.99 -6.87 -4.35
N ALA A 48 -25.33 -6.53 -5.47
CA ALA A 48 -25.95 -6.12 -6.72
C ALA A 48 -26.83 -7.23 -7.35
N GLY A 49 -26.42 -8.49 -7.21
CA GLY A 49 -27.18 -9.66 -7.66
C GLY A 49 -28.37 -10.00 -6.76
N SER A 50 -28.30 -9.66 -5.47
CA SER A 50 -29.34 -9.95 -4.47
C SER A 50 -30.46 -8.90 -4.42
N VAL A 51 -30.29 -7.75 -5.09
CA VAL A 51 -31.26 -6.65 -5.17
C VAL A 51 -31.94 -6.55 -6.52
N ARG A 52 -33.15 -5.97 -6.55
CA ARG A 52 -33.94 -5.75 -7.77
C ARG A 52 -33.15 -4.89 -8.77
N SER A 53 -33.10 -5.32 -10.03
CA SER A 53 -32.40 -4.68 -11.16
C SER A 53 -32.58 -3.16 -11.28
N LYS A 54 -33.74 -2.62 -10.87
CA LYS A 54 -34.02 -1.18 -10.87
C LYS A 54 -33.10 -0.37 -9.93
N ASN A 55 -32.61 -0.98 -8.84
CA ASN A 55 -31.76 -0.35 -7.83
C ASN A 55 -30.29 -0.78 -7.91
N THR A 56 -30.00 -1.86 -8.66
CA THR A 56 -28.65 -2.43 -8.83
C THR A 56 -27.65 -1.40 -9.39
N LYS A 57 -28.05 -0.58 -10.36
CA LYS A 57 -27.18 0.48 -10.92
C LYS A 57 -26.73 1.51 -9.88
N ASN A 58 -27.61 1.88 -8.95
CA ASN A 58 -27.29 2.86 -7.91
C ASN A 58 -26.29 2.28 -6.89
N ILE A 59 -26.36 0.98 -6.62
CA ILE A 59 -25.45 0.29 -5.71
C ILE A 59 -24.07 0.13 -6.36
N LEU A 60 -24.02 -0.17 -7.66
CA LEU A 60 -22.76 -0.35 -8.39
C LEU A 60 -21.97 0.96 -8.50
N ILE A 61 -22.65 2.09 -8.73
CA ILE A 61 -22.02 3.42 -8.72
C ILE A 61 -21.46 3.75 -7.33
N LYS A 62 -22.18 3.40 -6.25
CA LYS A 62 -21.70 3.63 -4.88
C LYS A 62 -20.44 2.83 -4.57
N ASN A 63 -20.32 1.59 -5.05
CA ASN A 63 -19.11 0.80 -4.84
C ASN A 63 -17.87 1.38 -5.54
N VAL A 64 -18.03 1.89 -6.76
CA VAL A 64 -16.93 2.59 -7.45
C VAL A 64 -16.56 3.88 -6.71
N LEU A 65 -17.56 4.61 -6.24
CA LEU A 65 -17.34 5.87 -5.52
C LEU A 65 -16.65 5.63 -4.16
N ASP A 66 -16.98 4.54 -3.47
CA ASP A 66 -16.34 4.11 -2.23
C ASP A 66 -14.85 3.82 -2.44
N ALA A 67 -14.49 3.06 -3.49
CA ALA A 67 -13.10 2.82 -3.86
C ALA A 67 -12.32 4.13 -4.17
N CYS A 68 -12.92 5.06 -4.92
CA CYS A 68 -12.28 6.33 -5.26
C CYS A 68 -12.12 7.26 -4.05
N VAL A 69 -13.17 7.39 -3.23
CA VAL A 69 -13.15 8.24 -2.03
C VAL A 69 -12.22 7.64 -0.98
N GLY A 70 -12.19 6.31 -0.82
CA GLY A 70 -11.23 5.60 0.02
C GLY A 70 -9.78 5.83 -0.39
N ALA A 71 -9.49 5.85 -1.70
CA ALA A 71 -8.16 6.22 -2.23
C ALA A 71 -7.74 7.63 -1.86
N LEU A 72 -8.63 8.60 -2.03
CA LEU A 72 -8.34 10.00 -1.70
C LEU A 72 -8.18 10.20 -0.20
N ALA A 73 -9.07 9.61 0.61
CA ALA A 73 -9.01 9.68 2.07
C ALA A 73 -7.71 9.07 2.62
N TRP A 74 -7.30 7.92 2.09
CA TRP A 74 -6.05 7.28 2.47
C TRP A 74 -4.81 8.09 2.07
N PHE A 75 -4.83 8.69 0.87
CA PHE A 75 -3.75 9.52 0.37
C PHE A 75 -3.52 10.78 1.20
N TYR A 76 -4.59 11.52 1.52
CA TYR A 76 -4.45 12.78 2.25
C TYR A 76 -4.21 12.58 3.75
N LEU A 77 -4.93 11.65 4.38
CA LEU A 77 -4.97 11.54 5.85
C LEU A 77 -4.63 10.15 6.37
N GLY A 78 -5.12 9.09 5.72
CA GLY A 78 -5.07 7.72 6.28
C GLY A 78 -3.64 7.21 6.52
N TYR A 79 -2.75 7.36 5.54
CA TYR A 79 -1.37 6.91 5.71
C TYR A 79 -0.60 7.71 6.76
N GLY A 80 -0.83 9.03 6.83
CA GLY A 80 -0.16 9.89 7.81
C GLY A 80 -0.59 9.60 9.25
N PHE A 81 -1.86 9.25 9.48
CA PHE A 81 -2.33 8.87 10.81
C PHE A 81 -1.95 7.45 11.23
N ALA A 82 -1.87 6.50 10.29
CA ALA A 82 -1.57 5.10 10.62
C ALA A 82 -0.05 4.80 10.67
N PHE A 83 0.73 5.38 9.76
CA PHE A 83 2.16 5.07 9.59
C PHE A 83 3.07 6.30 9.61
N GLY A 84 2.51 7.48 9.91
CA GLY A 84 3.29 8.71 10.05
C GLY A 84 4.28 8.63 11.19
N THR A 85 5.57 8.67 10.86
CA THR A 85 6.62 8.70 11.87
C THR A 85 6.57 10.01 12.67
N PRO A 86 6.75 9.96 14.00
CA PRO A 86 6.70 11.17 14.82
C PRO A 86 7.86 12.09 14.44
N SER A 87 7.54 13.33 14.07
CA SER A 87 8.56 14.38 13.94
C SER A 87 9.16 14.63 15.32
N LYS A 88 10.49 14.45 15.46
CA LYS A 88 11.23 14.60 16.72
C LYS A 88 10.89 15.95 17.36
N GLY A 89 10.04 15.97 18.38
CA GLY A 89 9.80 17.16 19.21
C GLY A 89 8.36 17.59 19.44
N THR A 90 7.34 16.98 18.83
CA THR A 90 5.93 17.31 19.15
C THR A 90 5.34 16.22 20.04
N GLY A 91 4.69 16.60 21.14
CA GLY A 91 4.20 15.73 22.22
C GLY A 91 3.71 14.36 21.75
N MET A 92 4.38 13.32 22.22
CA MET A 92 4.20 11.94 21.78
C MET A 92 2.92 11.32 22.35
N ASN A 93 2.09 10.77 21.47
CA ASN A 93 1.03 9.82 21.81
C ASN A 93 1.19 8.57 20.96
N SER A 94 1.33 7.39 21.59
CA SER A 94 1.51 6.09 20.92
C SER A 94 0.27 5.60 20.14
N PHE A 95 -0.74 6.45 20.02
CA PHE A 95 -2.05 6.14 19.46
C PHE A 95 -2.26 6.70 18.05
N ILE A 96 -1.54 7.75 17.62
CA ILE A 96 -1.73 8.35 16.28
C ILE A 96 -0.41 8.85 15.67
N GLY A 97 -0.22 8.61 14.38
CA GLY A 97 0.87 9.17 13.59
C GLY A 97 0.69 10.66 13.34
N ASN A 98 1.78 11.42 13.35
CA ASN A 98 1.79 12.89 13.20
C ASN A 98 2.78 13.33 12.10
N GLY A 99 2.94 12.52 11.05
CA GLY A 99 3.95 12.74 10.02
C GLY A 99 3.60 12.08 8.69
N ASN A 100 4.38 12.37 7.64
CA ASN A 100 4.29 11.70 6.33
C ASN A 100 2.92 11.81 5.60
N PHE A 101 2.14 12.85 5.87
CA PHE A 101 0.92 13.16 5.11
C PHE A 101 1.23 13.34 3.60
N ALA A 102 0.32 12.88 2.74
CA ALA A 102 0.45 12.93 1.27
C ALA A 102 1.75 12.31 0.73
N MET A 103 2.23 11.21 1.34
CA MET A 103 3.48 10.52 0.98
C MET A 103 4.74 11.42 1.03
N LYS A 104 4.71 12.52 1.78
CA LYS A 104 5.87 13.39 1.93
C LYS A 104 7.02 12.64 2.62
N GLY A 105 8.08 12.34 1.86
CA GLY A 105 9.29 11.65 2.33
C GLY A 105 9.35 10.15 2.05
N VAL A 106 8.33 9.57 1.40
CA VAL A 106 8.32 8.15 1.01
C VAL A 106 9.17 7.99 -0.25
N SER A 107 10.36 7.39 -0.10
CA SER A 107 11.37 7.31 -1.18
C SER A 107 11.71 5.86 -1.54
N SER A 108 11.32 4.89 -0.71
CA SER A 108 11.64 3.48 -0.92
C SER A 108 10.53 2.76 -1.68
N GLN A 109 10.92 1.94 -2.66
CA GLN A 109 10.00 1.11 -3.46
C GLN A 109 9.17 0.16 -2.58
N LYS A 110 9.74 -0.35 -1.47
CA LYS A 110 9.02 -1.18 -0.50
C LYS A 110 7.95 -0.38 0.26
N GLU A 111 8.21 0.88 0.60
CA GLU A 111 7.26 1.72 1.33
C GLU A 111 6.05 2.08 0.44
N ILE A 112 6.29 2.34 -0.85
CA ILE A 112 5.22 2.58 -1.82
C ILE A 112 4.35 1.32 -2.01
N ALA A 113 4.97 0.15 -2.11
CA ALA A 113 4.25 -1.11 -2.19
C ALA A 113 3.43 -1.37 -0.91
N MET A 114 4.00 -1.14 0.27
CA MET A 114 3.30 -1.25 1.56
C MET A 114 2.16 -0.24 1.70
N TYR A 115 2.35 0.99 1.22
CA TYR A 115 1.32 2.02 1.18
C TYR A 115 0.11 1.55 0.37
N LEU A 116 0.33 1.03 -0.83
CA LEU A 116 -0.74 0.51 -1.71
C LEU A 116 -1.42 -0.73 -1.11
N PHE A 117 -0.64 -1.61 -0.49
CA PHE A 117 -1.17 -2.77 0.20
C PHE A 117 -2.10 -2.35 1.35
N GLN A 118 -1.68 -1.44 2.21
CA GLN A 118 -2.52 -0.99 3.33
C GLN A 118 -3.72 -0.16 2.88
N TRP A 119 -3.56 0.62 1.80
CA TRP A 119 -4.70 1.27 1.16
C TRP A 119 -5.79 0.26 0.81
N SER A 120 -5.41 -0.88 0.21
CA SER A 120 -6.37 -1.91 -0.18
C SER A 120 -7.13 -2.49 1.02
N PHE A 121 -6.54 -2.56 2.21
CA PHE A 121 -7.22 -2.96 3.45
C PHE A 121 -8.09 -1.86 4.05
N SER A 122 -7.71 -0.59 3.91
CA SER A 122 -8.50 0.53 4.45
C SER A 122 -9.70 0.88 3.56
N ALA A 123 -9.61 0.58 2.26
CA ALA A 123 -10.71 0.77 1.31
C ALA A 123 -11.60 -0.48 1.18
N ALA A 124 -11.14 -1.64 1.68
CA ALA A 124 -11.92 -2.88 1.78
C ALA A 124 -12.79 -2.93 3.04
#